data_AF-A0A101HV75-F1
#
_entry.id   AF-A0A101HV75-F1
#
_cell.length_a   1.000
_cell.length_b   1.000
_cell.length_c   1.000
_cell.angle_alpha   90.00
_cell.angle_beta   90.00
_cell.angle_gamma   90.00
#
_symmetry.space_group_name_H-M   'P 1'
#
loop_
_entity.id
_entity.type
_entity.pdbx_description
1 polymer ?
#
loop_
_entity_poly.entity_id
_entity_poly.type
_entity_poly.pdbx_seq_one_letter_code
_entity_poly.pdbx_strand_id
1 'polypeptide(L)' 'MENQDIKNNGVLELIAVKPFKPYSEMYKIVDFLNKTLKDRKLIFGLTKDIENGTMTISIYNTN' A
#
# COMPACT_ATOMS: atom_id res chain seq x y z
N MET A 1 -16.30 0.82 3.82
CA MET A 1 -15.39 1.94 3.46
C MET A 1 -14.85 1.62 2.08
N GLU A 2 -15.44 2.24 1.07
CA GLU A 2 -14.97 2.18 -0.32
C GLU A 2 -13.60 2.86 -0.40
N ASN A 3 -12.59 2.15 -0.90
CA ASN A 3 -11.37 2.79 -1.33
C ASN A 3 -11.65 3.44 -2.68
N GLN A 4 -11.85 4.75 -2.65
CA GLN A 4 -12.03 5.60 -3.82
C GLN A 4 -10.75 5.63 -4.67
N ASP A 5 -10.96 5.36 -5.97
CA ASP A 5 -10.25 5.89 -7.13
C ASP A 5 -8.72 6.04 -7.05
N ILE A 6 -7.99 5.02 -7.52
CA ILE A 6 -6.74 5.24 -8.24
C ILE A 6 -7.05 5.21 -9.74
N LYS A 7 -7.59 6.33 -10.25
CA LYS A 7 -7.60 6.60 -11.69
C LYS A 7 -6.21 7.07 -12.12
N ASN A 8 -5.31 6.12 -12.35
CA ASN A 8 -4.13 6.32 -13.17
C ASN A 8 -4.02 5.13 -14.11
N ASN A 9 -4.18 5.36 -15.42
CA ASN A 9 -4.05 4.36 -16.48
C ASN A 9 -2.57 3.96 -16.70
N GLY A 10 -1.80 3.80 -15.63
CA GLY A 10 -0.43 3.27 -15.63
C GLY A 10 -0.45 1.87 -15.03
N VAL A 11 0.17 0.92 -15.69
CA VAL A 11 0.27 -0.46 -15.20
C VAL A 11 1.03 -0.44 -13.87
N LEU A 12 0.39 -0.89 -12.79
CA LEU A 12 1.05 -1.08 -11.50
C LEU A 12 1.69 -2.47 -11.49
N GLU A 13 3.02 -2.51 -11.47
CA GLU A 13 3.77 -3.76 -11.35
C GLU A 13 3.93 -4.11 -9.87
N LEU A 14 3.42 -5.27 -9.45
CA LEU A 14 3.57 -5.73 -8.07
C LEU A 14 5.00 -6.25 -7.82
N ILE A 15 5.72 -5.59 -6.92
CA ILE A 15 7.10 -5.95 -6.55
C ILE A 15 7.09 -6.94 -5.38
N ALA A 16 6.32 -6.65 -4.34
CA ALA A 16 6.32 -7.43 -3.10
C ALA A 16 5.01 -7.32 -2.34
N VAL A 17 4.69 -8.38 -1.60
CA VAL A 17 3.56 -8.45 -0.67
C VAL A 17 4.04 -9.11 0.61
N LYS A 18 3.68 -8.54 1.76
CA LYS A 18 3.96 -9.16 3.06
C LYS A 18 2.82 -8.94 4.05
N PRO A 19 2.27 -10.02 4.65
CA PRO A 19 1.33 -9.90 5.74
C PRO A 19 2.05 -9.63 7.07
N PHE A 20 1.38 -8.89 7.93
CA PHE A 20 1.81 -8.51 9.27
C PHE A 20 0.63 -8.68 10.24
N LYS A 21 0.97 -8.80 11.53
CA LYS A 21 -0.03 -8.59 12.59
C LYS A 21 -0.58 -7.16 12.49
N PRO A 22 -1.88 -6.94 12.78
CA PRO A 22 -2.45 -5.61 12.73
C PRO A 22 -1.73 -4.64 13.65
N TYR A 23 -1.44 -3.44 13.13
CA TYR A 23 -0.84 -2.34 13.86
C TYR A 23 -1.62 -1.07 13.56
N SER A 24 -2.14 -0.41 14.60
CA SER A 24 -3.08 0.71 14.46
C SER A 24 -2.51 1.89 13.67
N GLU A 25 -1.20 2.12 13.74
CA GLU A 25 -0.53 3.23 13.04
C GLU A 25 0.19 2.81 11.76
N MET A 26 -0.08 1.60 11.22
CA MET A 26 0.53 1.14 9.98
C MET A 26 0.27 2.10 8.81
N TYR A 27 -0.91 2.73 8.80
CA TYR A 27 -1.27 3.73 7.79
C TYR A 27 -0.35 4.96 7.84
N LYS A 28 0.16 5.36 9.02
CA LYS A 28 1.09 6.49 9.15
C LYS A 28 2.45 6.18 8.51
N ILE A 29 2.92 4.94 8.68
CA ILE A 29 4.16 4.47 8.04
C ILE A 29 3.98 4.50 6.51
N VAL A 30 2.86 3.96 6.02
CA VAL A 30 2.56 3.91 4.57
C VAL A 30 2.41 5.31 3.98
N ASP A 31 1.74 6.23 4.68
CA ASP A 31 1.61 7.64 4.30
C ASP A 31 2.99 8.34 4.25
N PHE A 32 3.83 8.14 5.26
CA PHE A 32 5.20 8.67 5.28
C PHE A 32 6.02 8.17 4.09
N LEU A 33 5.98 6.86 3.79
CA LEU A 33 6.69 6.27 2.65
C LEU A 33 6.21 6.85 1.32
N ASN A 34 4.89 6.90 1.09
CA ASN A 34 4.32 7.45 -0.13
C ASN A 34 4.67 8.94 -0.31
N LYS A 35 4.66 9.74 0.77
CA LYS A 35 5.03 11.17 0.71
C LYS A 35 6.52 11.40 0.44
N THR A 36 7.39 10.57 1.02
CA THR A 36 8.85 10.75 0.95
C THR A 36 9.49 10.09 -0.27
N LEU A 37 8.86 9.07 -0.85
CA LEU A 37 9.39 8.28 -1.97
C LEU A 37 8.59 8.43 -3.28
N LYS A 38 7.66 9.39 -3.38
CA LYS A 38 6.85 9.64 -4.59
C LYS A 38 7.68 9.75 -5.88
N ASP A 39 8.87 10.33 -5.81
CA ASP A 39 9.74 10.56 -6.98
C ASP A 39 10.51 9.29 -7.38
N ARG A 40 10.34 8.17 -6.65
CA ARG A 40 10.96 6.87 -6.93
C ARG A 40 10.08 5.94 -7.77
N LYS A 41 8.91 6.41 -8.24
CA LYS A 41 7.91 5.58 -8.93
C LYS A 41 7.47 4.35 -8.13
N LEU A 42 7.50 4.46 -6.80
CA LEU A 42 7.07 3.42 -5.88
C LEU A 42 5.76 3.84 -5.21
N ILE A 43 4.84 2.89 -5.10
CA ILE A 43 3.61 3.04 -4.31
C ILE A 43 3.57 1.94 -3.25
N PHE A 44 3.30 2.35 -2.02
CA PHE A 44 3.10 1.48 -0.88
C PHE A 44 1.60 1.39 -0.59
N GLY A 45 1.05 0.18 -0.72
CA GLY A 45 -0.34 -0.15 -0.40
C GLY A 45 -0.47 -0.73 1.00
N LEU A 46 -1.64 -0.52 1.62
CA LEU A 46 -2.01 -1.14 2.88
C LEU A 46 -3.43 -1.70 2.76
N THR A 47 -3.57 -2.99 3.03
CA THR A 47 -4.88 -3.65 3.07
C THR A 47 -5.07 -4.29 4.44
N LYS A 48 -6.27 -4.23 4.97
CA LYS A 48 -6.65 -4.93 6.21
C LYS A 48 -7.58 -6.07 5.83
N ASP A 49 -7.17 -7.29 6.16
CA ASP A 49 -8.02 -8.46 6.10
C ASP A 49 -8.76 -8.59 7.44
N ILE A 50 -10.07 -8.40 7.41
CA ILE A 50 -10.94 -8.43 8.60
C ILE A 50 -11.17 -9.88 9.04
N GLU A 51 -11.25 -10.83 8.11
CA GLU A 51 -11.57 -12.23 8.40
C GLU A 51 -10.38 -12.93 9.05
N ASN A 52 -9.18 -12.74 8.50
CA ASN A 52 -7.96 -13.36 9.02
C ASN A 52 -7.24 -12.49 10.07
N GLY A 53 -7.73 -11.27 10.32
CA GLY A 53 -7.15 -10.36 11.29
C GLY A 53 -5.70 -10.00 10.95
N THR A 54 -5.39 -9.75 9.68
CA THR A 54 -4.03 -9.40 9.23
C THR A 54 -4.01 -8.05 8.50
N MET A 55 -2.84 -7.42 8.45
CA MET A 55 -2.59 -6.27 7.60
C MET A 55 -1.51 -6.62 6.60
N THR A 56 -1.73 -6.30 5.34
CA THR A 56 -0.79 -6.60 4.25
C THR A 56 -0.25 -5.31 3.67
N ILE A 57 1.08 -5.21 3.61
CA ILE A 57 1.77 -4.16 2.86
C ILE A 57 2.08 -4.72 1.47
N SER A 58 1.76 -3.93 0.45
CA SER A 58 2.12 -4.21 -0.94
C SER A 58 3.02 -3.10 -1.47
N ILE A 59 3.99 -3.44 -2.32
CA ILE A 59 4.87 -2.48 -2.98
C ILE A 59 4.66 -2.61 -4.48
N TYR A 60 4.38 -1.50 -5.15
CA TYR A 60 4.17 -1.43 -6.59
C TYR A 60 5.18 -0.49 -7.25
N ASN A 61 5.54 -0.81 -8.49
CA ASN A 61 6.22 0.09 -9.42
C ASN A 61 5.20 0.76 -10.35
N THR A 62 5.38 2.04 -10.66
CA THR A 62 4.50 2.82 -11.55
C THR A 62 5.18 3.19 -12.87
N ASN A 63 6.10 2.33 -13.34
CA ASN A 63 7.05 2.64 -14.41
C ASN A 63 6.44 3.18 -15.70
#